data_AF-A0A8J3C7S9-F1
#
_entry.id   AF-A0A8J3C7S9-F1
#
_cell.length_a   1.000
_cell.length_b   1.000
_cell.length_c   1.000
_cell.angle_alpha   90.00
_cell.angle_beta   90.00
_cell.angle_gamma   90.00
#
_symmetry.space_group_name_H-M   'P 1'
#
loop_
_entity.id
_entity.type
_entity.pdbx_description
1 polymer ?
#
loop_
_entity_poly.entity_id
_entity_poly.type
_entity_poly.pdbx_seq_one_letter_code
_entity_poly.pdbx_strand_id
1 'polypeptide(L)'
;MIDATRQLRWYLGLGLLFVAFAPTFMMALLAAQSSAPPHSLVPVLVAGPINVVGFVIVVRGMVSSDPVLSARALKVGGVVIAVGVVLLYLLRAALVD
;
A
#
# COMPACT_ATOMS: atom_id res chain seq x y z
N MET A 1 24.88 14.29 -15.84
CA MET A 1 23.99 13.29 -16.50
C MET A 1 22.68 13.27 -15.70
N ILE A 2 21.55 13.65 -16.29
CA ILE A 2 20.24 13.51 -15.62
C ILE A 2 19.94 12.02 -15.60
N ASP A 3 19.93 11.42 -14.42
CA ASP A 3 19.57 10.02 -14.24
C ASP A 3 18.04 9.88 -14.35
N ALA A 4 17.54 9.78 -15.58
CA ALA A 4 16.11 9.64 -15.88
C ALA A 4 15.47 8.44 -15.14
N THR A 5 16.26 7.39 -14.86
CA THR A 5 15.78 6.23 -14.11
C THR A 5 15.55 6.54 -12.63
N ARG A 6 16.27 7.53 -12.07
CA ARG A 6 16.06 7.99 -10.69
C ARG A 6 14.71 8.69 -10.53
N GLN A 7 14.34 9.59 -11.45
CA GLN A 7 13.03 10.25 -11.41
C GLN A 7 11.89 9.24 -11.57
N LEU A 8 12.02 8.30 -12.51
CA LEU A 8 11.02 7.26 -12.71
C LEU A 8 10.79 6.41 -11.45
N ARG A 9 11.86 6.01 -10.75
CA ARG A 9 11.77 5.27 -9.48
C ARG A 9 11.03 6.04 -8.39
N TRP A 10 11.25 7.34 -8.30
CA TRP A 10 10.55 8.20 -7.33
C TRP A 10 9.07 8.33 -7.66
N TYR A 11 8.71 8.57 -8.93
CA TYR A 11 7.30 8.66 -9.33
C TYR A 11 6.56 7.33 -9.15
N LEU A 12 7.17 6.21 -9.54
CA LEU A 12 6.63 4.86 -9.29
C LEU A 12 6.45 4.61 -7.80
N GLY A 13 7.47 4.93 -7.01
CA GLY A 13 7.43 4.78 -5.57
C GLY A 13 6.30 5.59 -4.93
N LEU A 14 6.19 6.88 -5.24
CA LEU A 14 5.11 7.74 -4.75
C LEU A 14 3.72 7.22 -5.15
N GLY A 15 3.57 6.74 -6.38
CA GLY A 15 2.32 6.10 -6.83
C GLY A 15 1.97 4.87 -6.00
N LEU A 16 2.93 3.99 -5.74
CA LEU A 16 2.73 2.81 -4.89
C LEU A 16 2.41 3.18 -3.45
N LEU A 17 3.10 4.16 -2.87
CA LEU A 17 2.81 4.65 -1.52
C LEU A 17 1.39 5.21 -1.42
N PHE A 18 0.94 5.95 -2.44
CA PHE A 18 -0.44 6.44 -2.53
C PHE A 18 -1.45 5.29 -2.59
N VAL A 19 -1.20 4.28 -3.43
CA VAL A 19 -2.07 3.09 -3.56
C VAL A 19 -2.13 2.28 -2.25
N ALA A 20 -1.05 2.23 -1.47
CA ALA A 20 -1.08 1.58 -0.16
C ALA A 20 -1.84 2.40 0.88
N PHE A 21 -1.56 3.72 0.93
CA PHE A 21 -2.02 4.59 1.99
C PHE A 21 -3.47 5.03 1.82
N ALA A 22 -3.84 5.55 0.64
CA ALA A 22 -5.14 6.16 0.40
C ALA A 22 -6.33 5.22 0.69
N PRO A 23 -6.40 3.99 0.14
CA PRO A 23 -7.53 3.10 0.41
C PRO A 23 -7.55 2.61 1.86
N THR A 24 -6.38 2.31 2.44
CA THR A 24 -6.27 1.88 3.85
C THR A 24 -6.77 2.99 4.78
N PHE A 25 -6.34 4.22 4.55
CA PHE A 25 -6.74 5.39 5.34
C PHE A 25 -8.23 5.69 5.18
N MET A 26 -8.76 5.69 3.95
CA MET A 26 -10.18 5.90 3.69
C MET A 26 -11.05 4.84 4.39
N MET A 27 -10.67 3.56 4.31
CA MET A 27 -11.38 2.48 4.99
C MET A 27 -11.30 2.60 6.52
N ALA A 28 -10.16 3.03 7.06
CA ALA A 28 -10.03 3.29 8.49
C ALA A 28 -10.98 4.40 8.95
N LEU A 29 -11.11 5.48 8.17
CA LEU A 29 -12.06 6.56 8.45
C LEU A 29 -13.51 6.08 8.38
N LEU A 30 -13.86 5.26 7.38
CA LEU A 30 -15.21 4.67 7.26
C LEU A 30 -15.54 3.77 8.45
N ALA A 31 -14.58 2.95 8.88
CA ALA A 31 -14.75 2.04 10.01
C ALA A 31 -14.78 2.74 11.37
N ALA A 32 -14.26 3.96 11.47
CA ALA A 32 -14.27 4.76 12.70
C ALA A 32 -15.57 5.55 12.92
N GLN A 33 -16.51 5.53 11.96
CA GLN A 33 -17.80 6.20 12.12
C GLN A 33 -18.66 5.50 13.17
N SER A 34 -19.42 6.28 13.95
CA SER A 34 -20.32 5.73 14.97
C SER A 34 -21.47 4.90 14.39
N SER A 35 -21.81 5.12 13.12
CA SER A 35 -22.79 4.37 12.35
C SER A 35 -22.21 3.16 11.59
N ALA A 36 -20.91 2.88 11.75
CA ALA A 36 -20.26 1.80 11.00
C ALA A 36 -20.85 0.42 11.38
N PRO A 37 -21.10 -0.47 10.41
CA PRO A 37 -21.56 -1.82 10.70
C PRO A 37 -20.59 -2.59 11.60
N PRO A 38 -21.07 -3.60 12.35
CA PRO A 38 -20.22 -4.53 13.08
C PRO A 38 -19.12 -5.09 12.16
N HIS A 39 -17.92 -5.29 12.70
CA HIS A 39 -16.76 -5.82 11.95
C HIS A 39 -16.16 -4.91 10.86
N SER A 40 -16.61 -3.65 10.71
CA SER A 40 -16.02 -2.70 9.74
C SER A 40 -14.51 -2.47 9.89
N LEU A 41 -13.95 -2.71 11.07
CA LEU A 41 -12.50 -2.60 11.34
C LEU A 41 -11.70 -3.83 10.87
N VAL A 42 -12.32 -4.99 10.69
CA VAL A 42 -11.61 -6.25 10.35
C VAL A 42 -10.80 -6.13 9.05
N PRO A 43 -11.34 -5.57 7.94
CA PRO A 43 -10.56 -5.39 6.71
C PRO A 43 -9.27 -4.58 6.95
N VAL A 44 -9.36 -3.49 7.73
CA VAL A 44 -8.23 -2.60 8.02
C VAL A 44 -7.21 -3.28 8.92
N LEU A 45 -7.65 -4.03 9.94
CA LEU A 45 -6.75 -4.72 10.87
C LEU A 45 -5.98 -5.87 10.21
N VAL A 46 -6.56 -6.51 9.20
CA VAL A 46 -5.93 -7.64 8.49
C VAL A 46 -5.07 -7.15 7.32
N ALA A 47 -5.61 -6.27 6.47
CA ALA A 47 -4.91 -5.82 5.27
C ALA A 47 -3.97 -4.63 5.51
N GLY A 48 -4.23 -3.81 6.54
CA GLY A 48 -3.41 -2.66 6.91
C GLY A 48 -1.93 -3.01 7.17
N PRO A 49 -1.63 -4.03 8.00
CA PRO A 49 -0.24 -4.46 8.22
C PRO A 49 0.48 -4.89 6.94
N ILE A 50 -0.23 -5.54 6.01
CA ILE A 50 0.33 -5.95 4.71
C ILE A 50 0.70 -4.70 3.89
N ASN A 51 -0.19 -3.72 3.83
CA ASN A 51 0.08 -2.45 3.17
C ASN A 51 1.23 -1.68 3.81
N VAL A 52 1.38 -1.72 5.15
CA VAL A 52 2.52 -1.12 5.87
C VAL A 52 3.83 -1.81 5.50
N VAL A 53 3.85 -3.15 5.44
CA VAL A 53 5.06 -3.90 5.00
C VAL A 53 5.43 -3.52 3.57
N GLY A 54 4.45 -3.49 2.66
CA GLY A 54 4.65 -3.06 1.28
C GLY A 54 5.17 -1.61 1.18
N PHE A 55 4.60 -0.70 1.96
CA PHE A 55 5.02 0.70 2.07
C PHE A 55 6.49 0.81 2.47
N VAL A 56 6.92 0.11 3.52
CA VAL A 56 8.31 0.10 3.98
C VAL A 56 9.26 -0.42 2.89
N ILE A 57 8.88 -1.49 2.18
CA ILE A 57 9.68 -2.04 1.09
C ILE A 57 9.82 -1.02 -0.05
N VAL A 58 8.74 -0.33 -0.42
CA VAL A 58 8.75 0.72 -1.46
C VAL A 58 9.64 1.88 -1.04
N VAL A 59 9.52 2.39 0.18
CA VAL A 59 10.39 3.46 0.70
C VAL A 59 11.86 3.06 0.61
N ARG A 60 12.20 1.84 1.05
CA ARG A 60 13.57 1.30 0.93
C ARG A 60 14.05 1.24 -0.52
N GLY A 61 13.15 0.89 -1.45
CA GLY A 61 13.43 0.92 -2.89
C GLY A 61 13.72 2.32 -3.42
N MET A 62 12.94 3.32 -3.00
CA MET A 62 13.10 4.72 -3.44
C MET A 62 14.41 5.36 -2.95
N VAL A 63 14.85 5.03 -1.73
CA VAL A 63 16.08 5.58 -1.15
C VAL A 63 17.34 4.80 -1.52
N SER A 64 17.22 3.65 -2.20
CA SER A 64 18.37 2.82 -2.56
C SER A 64 19.21 3.45 -3.67
N SER A 65 20.52 3.52 -3.44
CA SER A 65 21.51 3.96 -4.44
C SER A 65 21.75 2.93 -5.54
N ASP A 66 21.50 1.65 -5.26
CA ASP A 66 21.67 0.57 -6.23
C ASP A 66 20.39 0.42 -7.09
N PRO A 67 20.47 0.60 -8.42
CA PRO A 67 19.31 0.52 -9.30
C PRO A 67 18.66 -0.88 -9.32
N VAL A 68 19.44 -1.95 -9.17
CA VAL A 68 18.92 -3.34 -9.20
C VAL A 68 18.14 -3.64 -7.93
N LEU A 69 18.71 -3.28 -6.77
CA LEU A 69 18.02 -3.43 -5.48
C LEU A 69 16.78 -2.54 -5.41
N SER A 70 16.87 -1.31 -5.92
CA SER A 70 15.74 -0.39 -6.00
C SER A 70 14.59 -0.97 -6.83
N ALA A 71 14.86 -1.45 -8.05
CA ALA A 71 13.84 -2.03 -8.92
C ALA A 71 13.22 -3.29 -8.31
N ARG A 72 14.03 -4.16 -7.69
CA ARG A 72 13.54 -5.37 -7.00
C ARG A 72 12.64 -5.01 -5.82
N ALA A 73 13.04 -4.04 -4.99
CA ALA A 73 12.24 -3.57 -3.87
C ALA A 73 10.93 -2.94 -4.35
N LEU A 74 10.95 -2.07 -5.37
CA LEU A 74 9.73 -1.48 -5.92
C LEU A 74 8.77 -2.54 -6.49
N LYS A 75 9.29 -3.57 -7.17
CA LYS A 75 8.47 -4.69 -7.68
C LYS A 75 7.84 -5.49 -6.54
N VAL A 76 8.65 -5.92 -5.56
CA VAL A 76 8.15 -6.71 -4.42
C VAL A 76 7.17 -5.89 -3.59
N GLY A 77 7.51 -4.65 -3.27
CA GLY A 77 6.65 -3.73 -2.54
C GLY A 77 5.34 -3.49 -3.27
N GLY A 78 5.38 -3.29 -4.59
CA GLY A 78 4.18 -3.15 -5.41
C GLY A 78 3.27 -4.39 -5.39
N VAL A 79 3.83 -5.60 -5.45
CA VAL A 79 3.06 -6.84 -5.32
C VAL A 79 2.44 -6.97 -3.92
N VAL A 80 3.20 -6.68 -2.87
CA VAL A 80 2.70 -6.74 -1.48
C VAL A 80 1.55 -5.74 -1.28
N ILE A 81 1.70 -4.51 -1.79
CA ILE A 81 0.64 -3.49 -1.75
C ILE A 81 -0.58 -3.94 -2.55
N ALA A 82 -0.40 -4.50 -3.74
CA ALA A 82 -1.52 -5.00 -4.54
C ALA A 82 -2.29 -6.09 -3.80
N VAL A 83 -1.60 -7.04 -3.16
CA VAL A 83 -2.22 -8.08 -2.32
C VAL A 83 -2.96 -7.47 -1.15
N GLY A 84 -2.35 -6.52 -0.43
CA GLY A 84 -2.98 -5.85 0.70
C GLY A 84 -4.23 -5.07 0.30
N VAL A 85 -4.17 -4.30 -0.79
CA VAL A 85 -5.33 -3.56 -1.31
C VAL A 85 -6.45 -4.51 -1.77
N VAL A 86 -6.13 -5.57 -2.52
CA VAL A 86 -7.12 -6.56 -2.94
C VAL A 86 -7.78 -7.22 -1.72
N LEU A 87 -6.99 -7.62 -0.72
CA LEU A 87 -7.51 -8.22 0.51
C LEU A 87 -8.40 -7.25 1.28
N LEU A 88 -8.01 -5.97 1.36
CA LEU A 88 -8.79 -4.92 2.01
C LEU A 88 -10.20 -4.82 1.41
N TYR A 89 -10.30 -4.79 0.08
CA TYR A 89 -11.60 -4.71 -0.61
C TYR A 89 -12.39 -6.03 -0.54
N LEU A 90 -11.73 -7.18 -0.67
CA LEU A 90 -12.41 -8.49 -0.55
C LEU A 90 -13.01 -8.69 0.84
N LEU A 91 -12.27 -8.36 1.90
CA LEU A 91 -12.77 -8.48 3.27
C LEU A 91 -13.91 -7.50 3.54
N ARG A 92 -13.87 -6.29 2.98
CA ARG A 92 -14.98 -5.35 3.09
C ARG A 92 -16.24 -5.92 2.45
N ALA A 93 -16.13 -6.37 1.20
CA ALA A 93 -17.26 -6.91 0.45
C ALA A 93 -17.82 -8.19 1.07
N ALA A 94 -17.02 -8.97 1.80
CA ALA A 94 -17.46 -10.22 2.43
C ALA A 94 -18.01 -10.05 3.86
N LEU A 95 -17.59 -9.02 4.59
CA LEU A 95 -17.88 -8.88 6.02
C LEU A 95 -18.80 -7.70 6.36
N VAL A 96 -18.94 -6.74 5.44
CA VAL A 96 -19.64 -5.48 5.73
C VAL A 96 -20.78 -5.18 4.76
N ASP A 97 -20.62 -5.58 3.50
CA ASP A 97 -21.68 -5.48 2.47
C ASP A 97 -22.54 -6.76 2.48
#